data_AF-R1B2M1-F1
#
_entry.id   AF-R1B2M1-F1
#
_cell.length_a   1.000
_cell.length_b   1.000
_cell.length_c   1.000
_cell.angle_alpha   90.00
_cell.angle_beta   90.00
_cell.angle_gamma   90.00
#
_symmetry.space_group_name_H-M   'P 1'
#
loop_
_entity.id
_entity.type
_entity.pdbx_description
1 polymer ?
#
loop_
_entity_poly.entity_id
_entity_poly.type
_entity_poly.pdbx_seq_one_letter_code
_entity_poly.pdbx_strand_id
1 'polypeptide(L)'
;MVGISTWASVMGKDRLEGCYGGTREMGAFREALAHFLGVPTATASSVLPSAIERITKVDTPQPCVCALHATLSPTVTKFDNNTRWGGEIPMRVMLEKLYCERRRVPRVLLVVNGGPGTLQTVRESVMGGCPVVLVSDSGGIATCLADFLKAAGKESALQSWKKKYEAEYVKKKDDRPKWDKIQRAMQEIAAVQEKEKKISSFALSETSTAALDLHVLNAVINDDTQCRAGTRLQLAVQWNRKEVVQSVMLNLRT
;
A
#
# COMPACT_ATOMS: atom_id res chain seq x y z
N MET A 1 3.70 -1.18 14.51
CA MET A 1 3.69 -0.65 13.13
C MET A 1 4.96 -1.17 12.44
N VAL A 2 5.03 -1.30 11.12
CA VAL A 2 6.27 -1.70 10.43
C VAL A 2 6.57 -0.63 9.38
N GLY A 3 7.76 -0.06 9.43
CA GLY A 3 8.20 0.94 8.43
C GLY A 3 8.78 0.24 7.21
N ILE A 4 8.53 0.74 6.00
CA ILE A 4 9.24 0.29 4.79
C ILE A 4 9.86 1.52 4.15
N SER A 5 11.17 1.49 3.91
CA SER A 5 11.93 2.62 3.36
C SER A 5 12.86 2.19 2.24
N THR A 6 13.36 3.15 1.46
CA THR A 6 14.47 2.95 0.54
C THR A 6 15.77 3.42 1.18
N TRP A 7 16.83 2.61 1.10
CA TRP A 7 18.11 2.85 1.79
C TRP A 7 18.73 4.19 1.42
N ALA A 8 18.68 4.55 0.13
CA ALA A 8 19.19 5.83 -0.36
C ALA A 8 18.55 7.07 0.31
N SER A 9 17.38 6.92 0.92
CA SER A 9 16.64 8.00 1.59
C SER A 9 16.74 7.94 3.11
N VAL A 10 17.47 6.97 3.68
CA VAL A 10 17.70 6.88 5.12
C VAL A 10 18.77 7.90 5.54
N MET A 11 18.36 8.89 6.33
CA MET A 11 19.27 9.87 6.93
C MET A 11 20.13 9.21 8.02
N GLY A 12 21.42 9.54 8.07
CA GLY A 12 22.35 8.99 9.07
C GLY A 12 22.73 7.52 8.85
N LYS A 13 22.57 7.02 7.62
CA LYS A 13 22.92 5.64 7.23
C LYS A 13 24.37 5.26 7.55
N ASP A 14 25.31 6.20 7.54
CA ASP A 14 26.72 5.97 7.88
C ASP A 14 26.89 5.42 9.32
N ARG A 15 25.94 5.70 10.21
CA ARG A 15 25.91 5.15 11.59
C ARG A 15 25.44 3.70 11.64
N LEU A 16 24.81 3.22 10.57
CA LEU A 16 24.30 1.86 10.40
C LEU A 16 25.23 1.01 9.52
N GLU A 17 25.97 1.63 8.59
CA GLU A 17 26.91 0.98 7.67
C GLU A 17 28.08 0.28 8.39
N GLY A 18 28.42 0.68 9.61
CA GLY A 18 29.44 -0.01 10.43
C GLY A 18 29.01 -1.35 11.04
N CYS A 19 27.72 -1.71 10.97
CA CYS A 19 27.18 -2.91 11.60
C CYS A 19 26.84 -4.04 10.62
N TYR A 20 26.83 -3.77 9.31
CA TYR A 20 26.34 -4.69 8.29
C TYR A 20 27.23 -4.61 7.04
N GLY A 21 28.15 -5.58 6.94
CA GLY A 21 28.85 -5.87 5.69
C GLY A 21 28.98 -7.38 5.42
N GLY A 22 28.40 -7.87 4.32
CA GLY A 22 28.79 -9.13 3.66
C GLY A 22 27.69 -10.21 3.53
N THR A 23 27.97 -11.25 2.72
CA THR A 23 27.09 -12.39 2.33
C THR A 23 26.30 -13.08 3.45
N ARG A 24 26.65 -12.87 4.73
CA ARG A 24 25.83 -13.23 5.91
C ARG A 24 24.48 -12.51 5.94
N GLU A 25 24.36 -11.35 5.30
CA GLU A 25 23.15 -10.50 5.29
C GLU A 25 21.98 -11.09 4.52
N MET A 26 22.23 -11.81 3.41
CA MET A 26 21.14 -12.53 2.74
C MET A 26 20.62 -13.66 3.62
N GLY A 27 21.47 -14.31 4.42
CA GLY A 27 21.05 -15.32 5.40
C GLY A 27 20.18 -14.70 6.49
N ALA A 28 20.67 -13.64 7.14
CA ALA A 28 19.95 -12.95 8.21
C ALA A 28 18.64 -12.29 7.73
N PHE A 29 18.62 -11.69 6.53
CA PHE A 29 17.39 -11.16 5.92
C PHE A 29 16.42 -12.29 5.59
N ARG A 30 16.89 -13.41 5.01
CA ARG A 30 16.04 -14.58 4.75
C ARG A 30 15.47 -15.15 6.04
N GLU A 31 16.23 -15.20 7.11
CA GLU A 31 15.78 -15.67 8.43
C GLU A 31 14.80 -14.69 9.08
N ALA A 32 15.08 -13.39 9.08
CA ALA A 32 14.18 -12.37 9.60
C ALA A 32 12.87 -12.31 8.80
N LEU A 33 12.94 -12.43 7.48
CA LEU A 33 11.78 -12.50 6.60
C LEU A 33 11.02 -13.81 6.80
N ALA A 34 11.71 -14.95 6.93
CA ALA A 34 11.08 -16.23 7.24
C ALA A 34 10.35 -16.17 8.58
N HIS A 35 10.98 -15.63 9.62
CA HIS A 35 10.37 -15.43 10.93
C HIS A 35 9.15 -14.49 10.84
N PHE A 36 9.27 -13.36 10.16
CA PHE A 36 8.17 -12.42 9.91
C PHE A 36 7.00 -13.11 9.19
N LEU A 37 7.29 -13.89 8.15
CA LEU A 37 6.31 -14.68 7.40
C LEU A 37 5.81 -15.94 8.14
N GLY A 38 6.42 -16.31 9.27
CA GLY A 38 6.06 -17.49 10.06
C GLY A 38 6.52 -18.82 9.45
N VAL A 39 7.61 -18.82 8.68
CA VAL A 39 8.19 -20.01 8.06
C VAL A 39 9.30 -20.57 8.98
N PRO A 40 9.27 -21.87 9.33
CA PRO A 40 10.35 -22.51 10.09
C PRO A 40 11.67 -22.41 9.31
N THR A 41 12.72 -21.95 9.98
CA THR A 41 14.06 -21.72 9.40
C THR A 41 14.62 -22.96 8.70
N ALA A 42 14.31 -24.17 9.18
CA ALA A 42 14.72 -25.43 8.55
C ALA A 42 14.08 -25.70 7.16
N THR A 43 12.89 -25.15 6.89
CA THR A 43 12.18 -25.27 5.59
C THR A 43 12.42 -24.10 4.64
N ALA A 44 13.18 -23.09 5.08
CA ALA A 44 13.48 -21.90 4.30
C ALA A 44 14.42 -22.14 3.11
N SER A 45 15.08 -23.30 3.05
CA SER A 45 15.95 -23.63 1.93
C SER A 45 15.19 -24.17 0.70
N SER A 46 14.02 -24.81 0.89
CA SER A 46 13.32 -25.54 -0.18
C SER A 46 12.02 -24.90 -0.68
N VAL A 47 11.26 -24.21 0.19
CA VAL A 47 9.95 -23.59 -0.17
C VAL A 47 10.05 -22.08 -0.41
N LEU A 48 11.05 -21.43 0.20
CA LEU A 48 11.32 -20.00 0.10
C LEU A 48 12.12 -19.51 -1.13
N PRO A 49 12.79 -20.35 -1.96
CA PRO A 49 13.49 -19.85 -3.14
C PRO A 49 12.58 -19.01 -4.03
N SER A 50 11.43 -19.51 -4.48
CA SER A 50 10.63 -18.76 -5.47
C SER A 50 10.01 -17.44 -4.96
N ALA A 51 9.70 -17.32 -3.67
CA ALA A 51 9.04 -16.12 -3.11
C ALA A 51 10.05 -15.06 -2.68
N ILE A 52 11.16 -15.48 -2.04
CA ILE A 52 12.28 -14.59 -1.72
C ILE A 52 12.96 -14.17 -3.02
N GLU A 53 13.19 -15.10 -3.95
CA GLU A 53 13.75 -14.81 -5.26
C GLU A 53 12.85 -13.85 -6.05
N ARG A 54 11.52 -13.93 -5.92
CA ARG A 54 10.60 -12.93 -6.51
C ARG A 54 10.71 -11.54 -5.87
N ILE A 55 10.93 -11.46 -4.55
CA ILE A 55 11.17 -10.18 -3.86
C ILE A 55 12.55 -9.62 -4.21
N THR A 56 13.57 -10.47 -4.38
CA THR A 56 14.95 -10.06 -4.70
C THR A 56 15.23 -9.89 -6.20
N LYS A 57 14.41 -10.47 -7.10
CA LYS A 57 14.51 -10.35 -8.58
C LYS A 57 13.65 -9.22 -9.16
N VAL A 58 12.96 -8.41 -8.37
CA VAL A 58 12.32 -7.19 -8.90
C VAL A 58 13.42 -6.20 -9.31
N ASP A 59 14.03 -6.40 -10.49
CA ASP A 59 15.08 -5.58 -11.13
C ASP A 59 15.98 -4.82 -10.14
N THR A 60 16.63 -5.53 -9.21
CA THR A 60 17.57 -4.91 -8.27
C THR A 60 18.90 -5.65 -8.24
N PRO A 61 20.03 -4.95 -8.47
CA PRO A 61 21.36 -5.53 -8.32
C PRO A 61 21.83 -5.68 -6.86
N GLN A 62 21.03 -5.34 -5.83
CA GLN A 62 21.44 -5.38 -4.41
C GLN A 62 20.34 -5.89 -3.45
N PRO A 63 20.71 -6.54 -2.32
CA PRO A 63 19.77 -7.22 -1.41
C PRO A 63 19.03 -6.26 -0.46
N CYS A 64 17.72 -6.45 -0.25
CA CYS A 64 16.96 -5.71 0.76
C CYS A 64 17.44 -6.08 2.18
N VAL A 65 17.54 -5.11 3.10
CA VAL A 65 17.97 -5.29 4.49
C VAL A 65 16.91 -4.74 5.43
N CYS A 66 16.59 -5.46 6.50
CA CYS A 66 15.72 -4.94 7.55
C CYS A 66 16.57 -4.20 8.60
N ALA A 67 16.27 -2.93 8.87
CA ALA A 67 16.87 -2.18 9.97
C ALA A 67 15.81 -1.94 11.06
N LEU A 68 16.11 -2.04 12.35
CA LEU A 68 15.18 -1.64 13.40
C LEU A 68 15.32 -0.13 13.67
N HIS A 69 14.23 0.63 13.59
CA HIS A 69 14.23 2.03 14.05
C HIS A 69 13.83 2.10 15.54
N ALA A 70 14.34 3.11 16.26
CA ALA A 70 14.32 3.21 17.72
C ALA A 70 12.92 3.28 18.38
N THR A 71 11.84 3.36 17.59
CA THR A 71 10.46 3.33 18.08
C THR A 71 9.83 1.93 17.94
N LEU A 72 10.44 0.93 18.59
CA LEU A 72 9.90 -0.43 18.86
C LEU A 72 9.16 -1.13 17.70
N SER A 73 9.51 -0.80 16.45
CA SER A 73 8.82 -1.24 15.25
C SER A 73 9.87 -1.74 14.25
N PRO A 74 9.74 -2.96 13.69
CA PRO A 74 10.64 -3.43 12.64
C PRO A 74 10.57 -2.48 11.43
N THR A 75 11.72 -2.13 10.82
CA THR A 75 11.74 -1.45 9.51
C THR A 75 12.34 -2.39 8.47
N VAL A 76 11.73 -2.47 7.29
CA VAL A 76 12.27 -3.17 6.12
C VAL A 76 12.80 -2.13 5.16
N THR A 77 14.06 -2.25 4.74
CA THR A 77 14.68 -1.27 3.86
C THR A 77 15.09 -1.91 2.53
N LYS A 78 14.59 -1.35 1.42
CA LYS A 78 15.05 -1.73 0.08
C LYS A 78 16.40 -1.08 -0.17
N PHE A 79 17.44 -1.88 -0.41
CA PHE A 79 18.70 -1.35 -0.93
C PHE A 79 18.58 -1.13 -2.43
N ASP A 80 18.54 0.14 -2.79
CA ASP A 80 18.84 0.60 -4.13
C ASP A 80 19.64 1.89 -3.96
N ASN A 81 20.85 1.93 -4.51
CA ASN A 81 21.76 3.06 -4.37
C ASN A 81 21.39 4.21 -5.32
N ASN A 82 20.51 3.96 -6.30
CA ASN A 82 20.19 4.90 -7.37
C ASN A 82 18.74 5.40 -7.38
N THR A 83 17.77 4.71 -6.77
CA THR A 83 16.40 5.26 -6.62
C THR A 83 16.19 5.86 -5.23
N ARG A 84 15.84 7.15 -5.17
CA ARG A 84 15.56 7.83 -3.89
C ARG A 84 14.11 7.63 -3.43
N TRP A 85 13.13 7.68 -4.34
CA TRP A 85 11.71 7.69 -3.97
C TRP A 85 10.86 6.79 -4.86
N GLY A 86 10.01 5.96 -4.25
CA GLY A 86 9.05 5.09 -4.95
C GLY A 86 9.64 3.77 -5.46
N GLY A 87 10.95 3.55 -5.30
CA GLY A 87 11.59 2.29 -5.67
C GLY A 87 11.10 1.11 -4.83
N GLU A 88 10.65 1.36 -3.61
CA GLU A 88 10.12 0.36 -2.68
C GLU A 88 8.70 -0.10 -3.02
N ILE A 89 7.95 0.64 -3.85
CA ILE A 89 6.51 0.39 -4.07
C ILE A 89 6.23 -1.03 -4.58
N PRO A 90 6.90 -1.55 -5.63
CA PRO A 90 6.63 -2.91 -6.10
C PRO A 90 6.98 -3.98 -5.06
N MET A 91 8.08 -3.77 -4.32
CA MET A 91 8.51 -4.69 -3.26
C MET A 91 7.48 -4.71 -2.12
N ARG A 92 6.98 -3.54 -1.70
CA ARG A 92 5.95 -3.40 -0.67
C ARG A 92 4.68 -4.16 -1.04
N VAL A 93 4.17 -3.97 -2.26
CA VAL A 93 2.94 -4.65 -2.71
C VAL A 93 3.11 -6.17 -2.74
N MET A 94 4.28 -6.65 -3.17
CA MET A 94 4.62 -8.08 -3.17
C MET A 94 4.73 -8.65 -1.75
N LEU A 95 5.47 -7.97 -0.87
CA LEU A 95 5.66 -8.38 0.52
C LEU A 95 4.32 -8.47 1.26
N GLU A 96 3.49 -7.44 1.14
CA GLU A 96 2.16 -7.42 1.75
C GLU A 96 1.27 -8.52 1.22
N LYS A 97 1.33 -8.80 -0.09
CA LYS A 97 0.54 -9.87 -0.71
C LYS A 97 0.94 -11.23 -0.15
N LEU A 98 2.24 -11.52 -0.11
CA LEU A 98 2.79 -12.76 0.42
C LEU A 98 2.47 -12.92 1.92
N TYR A 99 2.57 -11.84 2.70
CA TYR A 99 2.20 -11.87 4.12
C TYR A 99 0.72 -12.22 4.30
N CYS A 100 -0.18 -11.58 3.53
CA CYS A 100 -1.61 -11.84 3.59
C CYS A 100 -1.96 -13.28 3.21
N GLU A 101 -1.37 -13.80 2.13
CA GLU A 101 -1.58 -15.18 1.69
C GLU A 101 -1.09 -16.19 2.74
N ARG A 102 0.08 -15.96 3.34
CA ARG A 102 0.69 -16.86 4.33
C ARG A 102 -0.02 -16.85 5.67
N ARG A 103 -0.36 -15.67 6.17
CA ARG A 103 -1.02 -15.49 7.47
C ARG A 103 -2.54 -15.60 7.38
N ARG A 104 -3.10 -15.68 6.16
CA ARG A 104 -4.55 -15.66 5.89
C ARG A 104 -5.23 -14.47 6.53
N VAL A 105 -4.57 -13.32 6.46
CA VAL A 105 -5.10 -12.04 6.95
C VAL A 105 -5.41 -11.14 5.76
N PRO A 106 -6.48 -10.34 5.83
CA PRO A 106 -6.78 -9.38 4.76
C PRO A 106 -5.87 -8.15 4.84
N ARG A 107 -5.80 -7.41 3.73
CA ARG A 107 -5.14 -6.09 3.66
C ARG A 107 -6.04 -5.03 3.07
N VAL A 108 -5.72 -3.78 3.40
CA VAL A 108 -6.33 -2.56 2.88
C VAL A 108 -5.29 -1.45 2.82
N LEU A 109 -5.32 -0.64 1.78
CA LEU A 109 -4.52 0.57 1.68
C LEU A 109 -5.36 1.78 2.11
N LEU A 110 -4.94 2.48 3.16
CA LEU A 110 -5.50 3.78 3.52
C LEU A 110 -4.62 4.89 2.94
N VAL A 111 -5.22 5.77 2.15
CA VAL A 111 -4.55 6.92 1.55
C VAL A 111 -5.14 8.18 2.17
N VAL A 112 -4.36 8.84 3.02
CA VAL A 112 -4.77 10.11 3.63
C VAL A 112 -4.51 11.23 2.65
N ASN A 113 -3.27 11.64 2.42
CA ASN A 113 -2.90 12.64 1.41
C ASN A 113 -1.95 11.96 0.40
N GLY A 114 -1.06 12.69 -0.23
CA GLY A 114 0.02 12.14 -1.04
C GLY A 114 0.38 13.08 -2.19
N GLY A 115 1.65 13.02 -2.57
CA GLY A 115 2.13 13.64 -3.80
C GLY A 115 1.87 12.75 -5.02
N PRO A 116 2.33 13.17 -6.21
CA PRO A 116 2.18 12.40 -7.45
C PRO A 116 2.69 10.95 -7.37
N GLY A 117 3.76 10.70 -6.60
CA GLY A 117 4.32 9.36 -6.41
C GLY A 117 3.38 8.39 -5.68
N THR A 118 2.49 8.89 -4.82
CA THR A 118 1.51 8.06 -4.11
C THR A 118 0.51 7.41 -5.07
N LEU A 119 0.25 8.01 -6.23
CA LEU A 119 -0.62 7.43 -7.25
C LEU A 119 -0.09 6.08 -7.76
N GLN A 120 1.23 5.93 -7.85
CA GLN A 120 1.86 4.66 -8.21
C GLN A 120 1.55 3.59 -7.14
N THR A 121 1.64 3.94 -5.86
CA THR A 121 1.27 3.01 -4.76
C THR A 121 -0.18 2.57 -4.84
N VAL A 122 -1.10 3.50 -5.15
CA VAL A 122 -2.52 3.19 -5.32
C VAL A 122 -2.73 2.24 -6.50
N ARG A 123 -2.16 2.57 -7.66
CA ARG A 123 -2.23 1.74 -8.87
C ARG A 123 -1.76 0.31 -8.60
N GLU A 124 -0.55 0.15 -8.06
CA GLU A 124 0.02 -1.17 -7.79
C GLU A 124 -0.80 -1.95 -6.74
N SER A 125 -1.39 -1.27 -5.75
CA SER A 125 -2.24 -1.90 -4.74
C SER A 125 -3.56 -2.40 -5.34
N VAL A 126 -4.22 -1.57 -6.16
CA VAL A 126 -5.48 -1.91 -6.84
C VAL A 126 -5.26 -3.06 -7.83
N MET A 127 -4.22 -2.99 -8.66
CA MET A 127 -3.83 -4.08 -9.57
C MET A 127 -3.45 -5.36 -8.80
N GLY A 128 -2.91 -5.20 -7.59
CA GLY A 128 -2.63 -6.29 -6.67
C GLY A 128 -3.85 -6.85 -5.93
N GLY A 129 -5.07 -6.40 -6.24
CA GLY A 129 -6.32 -6.85 -5.61
C GLY A 129 -6.47 -6.40 -4.16
N CYS A 130 -5.81 -5.31 -3.76
CA CYS A 130 -5.96 -4.71 -2.45
C CYS A 130 -7.04 -3.61 -2.50
N PRO A 131 -8.09 -3.66 -1.64
CA PRO A 131 -9.03 -2.56 -1.53
C PRO A 131 -8.31 -1.30 -1.02
N VAL A 132 -8.74 -0.14 -1.52
CA VAL A 132 -8.15 1.16 -1.20
C VAL A 132 -9.21 2.10 -0.64
N VAL A 133 -8.92 2.70 0.51
CA VAL A 133 -9.74 3.74 1.13
C VAL A 133 -9.03 5.08 0.94
N LEU A 134 -9.70 6.00 0.25
CA LEU A 134 -9.24 7.38 0.07
C LEU A 134 -9.90 8.28 1.11
N VAL A 135 -9.12 9.05 1.84
CA VAL A 135 -9.65 10.19 2.61
C VAL A 135 -9.86 11.35 1.64
N SER A 136 -11.10 11.65 1.27
CA SER A 136 -11.39 12.51 0.12
C SER A 136 -11.21 14.01 0.39
N ASP A 137 -11.13 14.44 1.63
CA ASP A 137 -11.08 15.86 2.03
C ASP A 137 -9.76 16.27 2.72
N SER A 138 -8.76 15.41 2.65
CA SER A 138 -7.42 15.59 3.20
C SER A 138 -6.45 16.38 2.30
N GLY A 139 -6.77 16.53 1.01
CA GLY A 139 -5.95 17.16 -0.01
C GLY A 139 -5.09 16.20 -0.87
N GLY A 140 -4.25 16.79 -1.73
CA GLY A 140 -3.30 16.09 -2.58
C GLY A 140 -3.94 15.06 -3.53
N ILE A 141 -3.27 13.91 -3.68
CA ILE A 141 -3.73 12.85 -4.60
C ILE A 141 -5.02 12.16 -4.13
N ALA A 142 -5.26 12.09 -2.83
CA ALA A 142 -6.41 11.36 -2.29
C ALA A 142 -7.73 12.05 -2.66
N THR A 143 -7.81 13.36 -2.42
CA THR A 143 -8.92 14.20 -2.88
C THR A 143 -9.04 14.18 -4.39
N CYS A 144 -7.94 14.40 -5.11
CA CYS A 144 -7.97 14.43 -6.57
C CYS A 144 -8.49 13.12 -7.17
N LEU A 145 -8.01 11.97 -6.71
CA LEU A 145 -8.43 10.68 -7.22
C LEU A 145 -9.90 10.41 -6.85
N ALA A 146 -10.34 10.77 -5.64
CA ALA A 146 -11.73 10.64 -5.25
C ALA A 146 -12.65 11.48 -6.16
N ASP A 147 -12.29 12.73 -6.44
CA ASP A 147 -13.03 13.63 -7.34
C ASP A 147 -13.05 13.09 -8.78
N PHE A 148 -11.89 12.65 -9.28
CA PHE A 148 -11.75 12.06 -10.60
C PHE A 148 -12.63 10.81 -10.75
N LEU A 149 -12.66 9.93 -9.75
CA LEU A 149 -13.49 8.73 -9.77
C LEU A 149 -14.99 9.04 -9.73
N LYS A 150 -15.40 10.10 -9.04
CA LYS A 150 -16.80 10.56 -8.98
C LYS A 150 -17.24 11.37 -10.22
N ALA A 151 -16.31 12.02 -10.91
CA ALA A 151 -16.63 12.89 -12.03
C ALA A 151 -17.22 12.13 -13.23
N ALA A 152 -18.33 12.65 -13.76
CA ALA A 152 -18.93 12.17 -15.02
C ALA A 152 -18.01 12.45 -16.23
N GLY A 153 -17.24 13.55 -16.20
CA GLY A 153 -16.26 13.90 -17.21
C GLY A 153 -14.83 13.80 -16.70
N LYS A 154 -14.18 12.64 -16.91
CA LYS A 154 -12.83 12.33 -16.43
C LYS A 154 -11.77 13.33 -16.91
N GLU A 155 -11.83 13.72 -18.19
CA GLU A 155 -10.88 14.67 -18.78
C GLU A 155 -11.01 16.06 -18.15
N SER A 156 -12.25 16.54 -17.94
CA SER A 156 -12.51 17.84 -17.31
C SER A 156 -12.00 17.89 -15.86
N ALA A 157 -12.21 16.80 -15.10
CA ALA A 157 -11.69 16.68 -13.74
C ALA A 157 -10.15 16.74 -13.70
N LEU A 158 -9.49 16.06 -14.64
CA LEU A 158 -8.02 16.07 -14.75
C LEU A 158 -7.49 17.47 -15.09
N GLN A 159 -8.09 18.17 -16.05
CA GLN A 159 -7.67 19.53 -16.43
C GLN A 159 -7.89 20.54 -15.29
N SER A 160 -9.03 20.44 -14.59
CA SER A 160 -9.31 21.26 -13.41
C SER A 160 -8.25 21.06 -12.32
N TRP A 161 -7.92 19.81 -12.04
CA TRP A 161 -6.89 19.50 -11.04
C TRP A 161 -5.50 19.93 -11.50
N LYS A 162 -5.14 19.72 -12.77
CA LYS A 162 -3.87 20.21 -13.34
C LYS A 162 -3.69 21.70 -13.10
N LYS A 163 -4.71 22.50 -13.39
CA LYS A 163 -4.72 23.95 -13.16
C LYS A 163 -4.57 24.29 -11.68
N LYS A 164 -5.30 23.61 -10.79
CA LYS A 164 -5.23 23.82 -9.33
C LYS A 164 -3.83 23.47 -8.79
N TYR A 165 -3.29 22.32 -9.20
CA TYR A 165 -1.98 21.84 -8.77
C TYR A 165 -0.86 22.74 -9.28
N GLU A 166 -0.91 23.16 -10.55
CA GLU A 166 0.06 24.12 -11.10
C GLU A 166 0.01 25.46 -10.35
N ALA A 167 -1.17 25.99 -10.04
CA ALA A 167 -1.30 27.23 -9.26
C ALA A 167 -0.69 27.12 -7.84
N GLU A 168 -0.78 25.94 -7.21
CA GLU A 168 -0.27 25.67 -5.87
C GLU A 168 1.25 25.38 -5.85
N TYR A 169 1.76 24.66 -6.86
CA TYR A 169 3.15 24.14 -6.87
C TYR A 169 4.13 24.91 -7.77
N VAL A 170 3.69 25.78 -8.69
CA VAL A 170 4.59 26.60 -9.55
C VAL A 170 5.51 27.53 -8.74
N LYS A 171 5.23 27.73 -7.44
CA LYS A 171 6.11 28.48 -6.53
C LYS A 171 7.42 27.76 -6.16
N LYS A 172 7.55 26.44 -6.39
CA LYS A 172 8.77 25.66 -6.12
C LYS A 172 9.37 25.17 -7.45
N LYS A 173 10.48 25.76 -7.85
CA LYS A 173 10.98 25.82 -9.23
C LYS A 173 11.44 24.48 -9.86
N ASP A 174 11.52 23.37 -9.14
CA ASP A 174 12.44 22.29 -9.54
C ASP A 174 11.84 20.89 -9.80
N ASP A 175 10.53 20.68 -9.66
CA ASP A 175 9.97 19.35 -9.92
C ASP A 175 8.52 19.43 -10.44
N ARG A 176 8.38 19.70 -11.75
CA ARG A 176 7.07 19.62 -12.40
C ARG A 176 6.64 18.15 -12.49
N PRO A 177 5.42 17.81 -12.06
CA PRO A 177 4.92 16.45 -12.19
C PRO A 177 4.89 16.02 -13.65
N LYS A 178 5.27 14.76 -13.92
CA LYS A 178 5.11 14.16 -15.25
C LYS A 178 3.63 13.84 -15.47
N TRP A 179 2.86 14.84 -15.90
CA TRP A 179 1.41 14.78 -16.07
C TRP A 179 0.95 13.58 -16.92
N ASP A 180 1.66 13.23 -17.98
CA ASP A 180 1.32 12.05 -18.80
C ASP A 180 1.37 10.74 -18.01
N LYS A 181 2.30 10.61 -17.05
CA LYS A 181 2.36 9.43 -16.16
C LYS A 181 1.19 9.42 -15.20
N ILE A 182 0.83 10.58 -14.66
CA ILE A 182 -0.28 10.72 -13.73
C ILE A 182 -1.60 10.39 -14.42
N GLN A 183 -1.85 10.98 -15.59
CA GLN A 183 -3.04 10.73 -16.40
C GLN A 183 -3.21 9.25 -16.71
N ARG A 184 -2.15 8.59 -17.19
CA ARG A 184 -2.17 7.15 -17.45
C ARG A 184 -2.53 6.34 -16.21
N ALA A 185 -1.88 6.62 -15.08
CA ALA A 185 -2.15 5.90 -13.84
C ALA A 185 -3.58 6.10 -13.33
N MET A 186 -4.14 7.32 -13.43
CA MET A 186 -5.54 7.57 -13.05
C MET A 186 -6.53 6.82 -13.96
N GLN A 187 -6.25 6.75 -15.27
CA GLN A 187 -7.06 5.99 -16.22
C GLN A 187 -7.01 4.48 -15.97
N GLU A 188 -5.82 3.92 -15.71
CA GLU A 188 -5.67 2.51 -15.35
C GLU A 188 -6.42 2.18 -14.05
N ILE A 189 -6.33 3.06 -13.05
CA ILE A 189 -7.07 2.91 -11.80
C ILE A 189 -8.58 2.94 -12.05
N ALA A 190 -9.09 3.89 -12.84
CA ALA A 190 -10.51 3.98 -13.16
C ALA A 190 -11.02 2.72 -13.87
N ALA A 191 -10.26 2.17 -14.82
CA ALA A 191 -10.62 0.95 -15.52
C ALA A 191 -10.78 -0.25 -14.57
N VAL A 192 -9.89 -0.40 -13.58
CA VAL A 192 -10.03 -1.46 -12.56
C VAL A 192 -11.20 -1.17 -11.62
N GLN A 193 -11.38 0.09 -11.23
CA GLN A 193 -12.46 0.50 -10.34
C GLN A 193 -13.86 0.22 -10.92
N GLU A 194 -14.04 0.46 -12.22
CA GLU A 194 -15.32 0.18 -12.91
C GLU A 194 -15.70 -1.29 -12.86
N LYS A 195 -14.71 -2.19 -12.91
CA LYS A 195 -14.93 -3.63 -12.91
C LYS A 195 -15.07 -4.21 -11.51
N GLU A 196 -14.18 -3.83 -10.59
CA GLU A 196 -13.98 -4.52 -9.31
C GLU A 196 -14.36 -3.69 -8.08
N LYS A 197 -14.70 -2.41 -8.24
CA LYS A 197 -15.12 -1.50 -7.15
C LYS A 197 -14.20 -1.53 -5.93
N LYS A 198 -12.87 -1.58 -6.15
CA LYS A 198 -11.83 -1.69 -5.13
C LYS A 198 -11.62 -0.44 -4.28
N ILE A 199 -12.08 0.71 -4.75
CA ILE A 199 -11.79 2.01 -4.15
C ILE A 199 -13.06 2.57 -3.52
N SER A 200 -12.94 2.96 -2.25
CA SER A 200 -13.96 3.71 -1.53
C SER A 200 -13.41 5.04 -1.03
N SER A 201 -14.28 6.05 -0.90
CA SER A 201 -13.90 7.38 -0.42
C SER A 201 -14.60 7.68 0.91
N PHE A 202 -13.86 8.29 1.84
CA PHE A 202 -14.32 8.70 3.15
C PHE A 202 -14.00 10.18 3.40
N ALA A 203 -14.97 10.98 3.85
CA ALA A 203 -14.79 12.39 4.16
C ALA A 203 -14.76 12.60 5.69
N LEU A 204 -13.62 13.08 6.23
CA LEU A 204 -13.44 13.35 7.65
C LEU A 204 -14.32 14.48 8.18
N SER A 205 -14.60 15.47 7.34
CA SER A 205 -15.44 16.64 7.66
C SER A 205 -16.90 16.27 7.92
N GLU A 206 -17.36 15.15 7.36
CA GLU A 206 -18.75 14.72 7.44
C GLU A 206 -18.98 13.64 8.51
N THR A 207 -17.91 13.01 9.03
CA THR A 207 -18.03 11.79 9.85
C THR A 207 -17.00 11.69 10.96
N SER A 208 -17.35 10.98 12.05
CA SER A 208 -16.44 10.79 13.19
C SER A 208 -15.29 9.83 12.84
N THR A 209 -14.18 9.91 13.58
CA THR A 209 -13.04 9.00 13.42
C THR A 209 -13.41 7.52 13.63
N ALA A 210 -14.41 7.21 14.48
CA ALA A 210 -14.90 5.85 14.66
C ALA A 210 -15.60 5.31 13.39
N ALA A 211 -16.14 6.20 12.54
CA ALA A 211 -16.70 5.82 11.26
C ALA A 211 -15.61 5.51 10.21
N LEU A 212 -14.40 6.05 10.36
CA LEU A 212 -13.27 5.69 9.49
C LEU A 212 -12.90 4.22 9.68
N ASP A 213 -12.76 3.76 10.94
CA ASP A 213 -12.48 2.36 11.25
C ASP A 213 -13.51 1.43 10.61
N LEU A 214 -14.80 1.75 10.77
CA LEU A 214 -15.88 0.97 10.20
C LEU A 214 -15.80 0.97 8.67
N HIS A 215 -15.49 2.10 8.04
CA HIS A 215 -15.33 2.21 6.59
C HIS A 215 -14.15 1.35 6.09
N VAL A 216 -13.03 1.34 6.80
CA VAL A 216 -11.85 0.52 6.48
C VAL A 216 -12.16 -0.97 6.59
N LEU A 217 -12.81 -1.39 7.69
CA LEU A 217 -13.21 -2.79 7.87
C LEU A 217 -14.24 -3.23 6.83
N ASN A 218 -15.18 -2.35 6.47
CA ASN A 218 -16.18 -2.63 5.44
C ASN A 218 -15.57 -2.71 4.03
N ALA A 219 -14.55 -1.90 3.72
CA ALA A 219 -13.83 -2.00 2.45
C ALA A 219 -13.19 -3.39 2.27
N VAL A 220 -12.66 -3.96 3.35
CA VAL A 220 -12.10 -5.32 3.34
C VAL A 220 -13.18 -6.38 3.24
N ILE A 221 -14.23 -6.28 4.07
CA ILE A 221 -15.20 -7.37 4.20
C ILE A 221 -16.08 -7.54 2.98
N ASN A 222 -16.32 -6.44 2.26
CA ASN A 222 -17.13 -6.44 1.04
C ASN A 222 -16.30 -6.78 -0.21
N ASP A 223 -14.98 -6.91 -0.07
CA ASP A 223 -14.10 -7.30 -1.16
C ASP A 223 -14.01 -8.83 -1.26
N ASP A 224 -14.59 -9.41 -2.31
CA ASP A 224 -14.61 -10.86 -2.54
C ASP A 224 -13.23 -11.49 -2.78
N THR A 225 -12.23 -10.68 -3.18
CA THR A 225 -10.86 -11.17 -3.35
C THR A 225 -10.12 -11.26 -2.02
N GLN A 226 -10.52 -10.47 -1.02
CA GLN A 226 -9.95 -10.50 0.34
C GLN A 226 -10.74 -11.41 1.27
N CYS A 227 -12.07 -11.41 1.19
CA CYS A 227 -12.94 -12.15 2.07
C CYS A 227 -14.07 -12.83 1.31
N ARG A 228 -14.03 -14.17 1.24
CA ARG A 228 -15.11 -14.97 0.64
C ARG A 228 -16.41 -14.75 1.43
N ALA A 229 -17.54 -14.69 0.73
CA ALA A 229 -18.85 -14.48 1.34
C ALA A 229 -19.12 -15.35 2.58
N GLY A 230 -18.83 -16.66 2.50
CA GLY A 230 -19.03 -17.60 3.62
C GLY A 230 -18.13 -17.37 4.84
N THR A 231 -17.03 -16.62 4.69
CA THR A 231 -16.08 -16.32 5.79
C THR A 231 -16.25 -14.91 6.37
N ARG A 232 -17.08 -14.06 5.75
CA ARG A 232 -17.28 -12.66 6.19
C ARG A 232 -17.75 -12.56 7.63
N LEU A 233 -18.76 -13.36 8.01
CA LEU A 233 -19.28 -13.34 9.37
C LEU A 233 -18.24 -13.79 10.39
N GLN A 234 -17.47 -14.84 10.08
CA GLN A 234 -16.39 -15.32 10.96
C GLN A 234 -15.34 -14.23 11.18
N LEU A 235 -14.92 -13.56 10.11
CA LEU A 235 -13.94 -12.46 10.20
C LEU A 235 -14.49 -11.26 11.00
N ALA A 236 -15.75 -10.88 10.77
CA ALA A 236 -16.40 -9.80 11.52
C ALA A 236 -16.45 -10.09 13.03
N VAL A 237 -16.75 -11.35 13.41
CA VAL A 237 -16.76 -11.80 14.80
C VAL A 237 -15.34 -11.78 15.38
N GLN A 238 -14.32 -12.23 14.64
CA GLN A 238 -12.92 -12.20 15.07
C GLN A 238 -12.42 -10.79 15.36
N TRP A 239 -12.85 -9.80 14.59
CA TRP A 239 -12.52 -8.40 14.85
C TRP A 239 -13.21 -7.81 16.08
N ASN A 240 -14.18 -8.52 16.66
CA ASN A 240 -14.92 -8.11 17.85
C ASN A 240 -15.55 -6.71 17.70
N ARG A 241 -16.13 -6.42 16.53
CA ARG A 241 -16.80 -5.15 16.22
C ARG A 241 -18.26 -5.39 15.84
N LYS A 242 -19.17 -5.02 16.72
CA LYS A 242 -20.62 -5.25 16.57
C LYS A 242 -21.16 -4.61 15.29
N GLU A 243 -20.72 -3.40 14.96
CA GLU A 243 -21.22 -2.65 13.79
C GLU A 243 -20.88 -3.37 12.47
N VAL A 244 -19.70 -3.98 12.40
CA VAL A 244 -19.26 -4.77 11.23
C VAL A 244 -20.11 -6.03 11.10
N VAL A 245 -20.35 -6.74 12.20
CA VAL A 245 -21.21 -7.93 12.21
C VAL A 245 -22.62 -7.58 11.71
N GLN A 246 -23.19 -6.48 12.22
CA GLN A 246 -24.51 -6.00 11.78
C GLN A 246 -24.51 -5.67 10.29
N SER A 247 -23.48 -4.98 9.78
CA SER A 247 -23.35 -4.66 8.36
C SER A 247 -23.32 -5.91 7.48
N VAL A 248 -22.54 -6.93 7.86
CA VAL A 248 -22.49 -8.21 7.14
C VAL A 248 -23.84 -8.91 7.17
N MET A 249 -24.49 -8.99 8.34
CA MET A 249 -25.79 -9.65 8.48
C MET A 249 -26.90 -8.99 7.66
N LEU A 250 -26.87 -7.66 7.50
CA LEU A 250 -27.82 -6.94 6.66
C LEU A 250 -27.59 -7.25 5.17
N ASN A 251 -26.34 -7.30 4.73
CA ASN A 251 -25.98 -7.60 3.34
C ASN A 251 -26.22 -9.07 2.94
N LEU A 252 -26.36 -9.99 3.90
CA LEU A 252 -26.72 -11.40 3.64
C LEU A 252 -28.23 -11.60 3.39
N ARG A 253 -29.06 -10.61 3.71
CA ARG A 253 -30.53 -10.70 3.57
C ARG A 253 -31.04 -10.27 2.20
N THR A 254 -30.17 -9.69 1.37
CA THR A 254 -30.42 -9.24 0.00
C THR A 254 -29.80 -10.20 -0.99
#